data_AF-A0A3D0T8B5-F1
#
_entry.id   AF-A0A3D0T8B5-F1
#
_cell.length_a   1.000
_cell.length_b   1.000
_cell.length_c   1.000
_cell.angle_alpha   90.00
_cell.angle_beta   90.00
_cell.angle_gamma   90.00
#
_symmetry.space_group_name_H-M   'P 1'
#
loop_
_entity.id
_entity.type
_entity.pdbx_description
1 polymer ?
#
loop_
_entity_poly.entity_id
_entity_poly.type
_entity_poly.pdbx_seq_one_letter_code
_entity_poly.pdbx_strand_id
1 'polypeptide(L)'
;ELWRSGPAARGGLDRTPRDFYTFSDNPAPNLPSANRKSVKLRFMDQKWEIIYYETSQGNFPVFEFIQSLDPKIKSKVIGVMELLKELGTLVGPPHSKKLTGTPPWELRILGSDNIRIFYVAVVSRKFLLLHAFLKKKQKTDKREIKTAINRL
;
A
#
# COMPACT_ATOMS: atom_id res chain seq x y z
N GLU A 1 21.81 43.91 55.52
CA GLU A 1 22.65 43.51 54.37
C GLU A 1 21.79 42.72 53.40
N LEU A 2 21.53 43.25 52.20
CA LEU A 2 22.32 42.97 50.98
C LEU A 2 22.27 41.50 50.53
N TRP A 3 21.44 41.26 49.50
CA TRP A 3 21.83 40.70 48.21
C TRP A 3 22.50 39.30 48.12
N ARG A 4 21.93 38.52 47.18
CA ARG A 4 22.52 37.55 46.21
C ARG A 4 22.18 36.09 46.49
N SER A 5 21.35 35.44 45.67
CA SER A 5 21.56 35.09 44.25
C SER A 5 22.74 34.13 44.04
N GLY A 6 22.46 32.90 43.63
CA GLY A 6 23.44 31.99 43.04
C GLY A 6 22.80 30.68 42.54
N PRO A 7 23.20 30.10 41.39
CA PRO A 7 22.29 29.37 40.50
C PRO A 7 22.63 27.89 40.24
N ALA A 8 21.68 27.24 39.54
CA ALA A 8 21.83 26.14 38.59
C ALA A 8 22.33 24.77 39.11
N ALA A 9 21.39 23.82 39.20
CA ALA A 9 21.69 22.41 38.96
C ALA A 9 20.55 21.80 38.12
N ARG A 10 20.98 21.16 37.03
CA ARG A 10 20.18 20.48 36.02
C ARG A 10 19.69 19.13 36.56
N GLY A 11 18.56 18.65 36.03
CA GLY A 11 18.25 17.22 35.97
C GLY A 11 16.88 16.85 36.54
N GLY A 12 15.93 16.51 35.66
CA GLY A 12 14.62 16.00 36.10
C GLY A 12 13.58 15.84 34.99
N LEU A 13 13.89 14.98 34.01
CA LEU A 13 12.97 14.11 33.26
C LEU A 13 11.60 14.69 32.84
N ASP A 14 11.52 15.21 31.61
CA ASP A 14 10.31 15.09 30.79
C ASP A 14 10.58 14.06 29.69
N ARG A 15 9.75 13.00 29.67
CA ARG A 15 9.85 11.88 28.73
C ARG A 15 8.91 12.16 27.57
N THR A 16 9.45 12.35 26.37
CA THR A 16 8.69 12.14 25.14
C THR A 16 9.45 11.16 24.22
N PRO A 17 8.77 10.16 23.61
CA PRO A 17 9.44 9.16 22.76
C PRO A 17 9.52 9.67 21.32
N ARG A 18 10.65 10.29 20.98
CA ARG A 18 11.19 10.33 19.62
C ARG A 18 12.68 10.03 19.73
N ASP A 19 13.19 9.37 18.71
CA ASP A 19 14.61 9.10 18.48
C ASP A 19 15.14 7.79 19.10
N PHE A 20 14.72 6.67 18.52
CA PHE A 20 15.48 5.42 18.57
C PHE A 20 15.80 4.98 17.14
N TYR A 21 17.03 5.24 16.71
CA TYR A 21 17.98 4.31 16.08
C TYR A 21 19.21 5.13 15.62
N THR A 22 20.14 5.36 16.55
CA THR A 22 21.51 5.71 16.21
C THR A 22 22.17 4.45 15.66
N PHE A 23 22.41 4.41 14.35
CA PHE A 23 23.40 3.51 13.75
C PHE A 23 24.80 4.01 14.19
N SER A 24 25.24 3.66 15.40
CA SER A 24 26.66 3.52 15.68
C SER A 24 26.92 2.09 16.13
N ASP A 25 28.04 1.55 15.67
CA ASP A 25 28.66 0.31 16.14
C ASP A 25 28.16 -0.99 15.48
N ASN A 26 28.42 -1.07 14.17
CA ASN A 26 28.85 -2.34 13.60
C ASN A 26 29.94 -2.06 12.54
N PRO A 27 31.22 -2.40 12.75
CA PRO A 27 32.23 -2.23 11.72
C PRO A 27 31.89 -3.16 10.55
N ALA A 28 31.69 -2.58 9.37
CA ALA A 28 31.45 -3.34 8.15
C ALA A 28 32.58 -4.39 7.96
N PRO A 29 32.27 -5.65 7.64
CA PRO A 29 33.30 -6.61 7.32
C PRO A 29 34.04 -6.15 6.07
N ASN A 30 35.36 -6.08 6.18
CA ASN A 30 36.33 -5.65 5.18
C ASN A 30 35.97 -6.12 3.75
N LEU A 31 35.46 -5.21 2.91
CA LEU A 31 35.36 -5.47 1.47
C LEU A 31 36.76 -5.31 0.83
N PRO A 32 37.26 -6.30 0.09
CA PRO A 32 38.51 -6.15 -0.65
C PRO A 32 38.37 -5.03 -1.70
N SER A 33 39.31 -4.08 -1.63
CA SER A 33 39.51 -3.01 -2.61
C SER A 33 40.09 -3.57 -3.91
N ALA A 34 39.27 -4.26 -4.71
CA ALA A 34 39.59 -4.54 -6.10
C ALA A 34 38.33 -4.80 -6.91
N ASN A 35 38.24 -4.11 -8.06
CA ASN A 35 37.21 -4.22 -9.10
C ASN A 35 35.98 -3.30 -8.96
N ARG A 36 36.23 -1.98 -9.02
CA ARG A 36 35.23 -0.95 -9.41
C ARG A 36 34.83 -1.06 -10.89
N LYS A 37 34.45 -2.25 -11.34
CA LYS A 37 33.68 -2.40 -12.58
C LYS A 37 32.22 -2.46 -12.19
N SER A 38 31.63 -1.27 -12.07
CA SER A 38 30.22 -0.96 -12.20
C SER A 38 29.29 -2.18 -12.12
N VAL A 39 28.87 -2.55 -10.91
CA VAL A 39 27.65 -3.34 -10.75
C VAL A 39 26.54 -2.42 -11.25
N LYS A 40 26.28 -2.46 -12.56
CA LYS A 40 25.07 -1.91 -13.16
C LYS A 40 23.97 -2.78 -12.59
N LEU A 41 23.46 -2.39 -11.42
CA LEU A 41 22.26 -2.95 -10.82
C LEU A 41 21.21 -2.91 -11.93
N ARG A 42 21.01 -4.05 -12.57
CA ARG A 42 19.86 -4.25 -13.45
C ARG A 42 18.69 -4.26 -12.49
N PHE A 43 18.15 -3.08 -12.18
CA PHE A 43 16.76 -2.96 -11.78
C PHE A 43 15.97 -3.58 -12.93
N MET A 44 15.68 -4.87 -12.81
CA MET A 44 14.72 -5.53 -13.67
C MET A 44 13.39 -4.86 -13.35
N ASP A 45 12.99 -3.91 -14.20
CA ASP A 45 11.74 -3.15 -14.17
C ASP A 45 10.56 -4.10 -14.46
N GLN A 46 10.36 -5.08 -13.60
CA GLN A 46 9.34 -6.10 -13.73
C GLN A 46 8.12 -5.62 -12.93
N LYS A 47 7.34 -4.76 -13.57
CA LYS A 47 6.06 -4.25 -13.06
C LYS A 47 5.07 -5.40 -12.89
N TRP A 48 4.16 -5.25 -11.93
CA TRP A 48 3.02 -6.13 -11.78
C TRP A 48 2.00 -5.87 -12.88
N GLU A 49 1.36 -6.94 -13.35
CA GLU A 49 0.23 -6.86 -14.29
C GLU A 49 -1.09 -6.86 -13.52
N ILE A 50 -2.10 -6.21 -14.08
CA ILE A 50 -3.48 -6.29 -13.56
C ILE A 50 -4.34 -7.00 -14.60
N ILE A 51 -5.05 -8.03 -14.15
CA ILE A 51 -6.05 -8.75 -14.91
C ILE A 51 -7.42 -8.63 -14.22
N TYR A 52 -8.48 -8.77 -14.99
CA TYR A 52 -9.86 -8.66 -14.51
C TYR A 52 -10.50 -10.03 -14.44
N TYR A 53 -11.31 -10.25 -13.40
CA TYR A 53 -12.21 -11.39 -13.35
C TYR A 53 -13.23 -11.30 -14.48
N GLU A 54 -13.41 -12.40 -15.20
CA GLU A 54 -14.41 -12.60 -16.24
C GLU A 54 -15.53 -13.50 -15.70
N THR A 55 -16.78 -13.11 -15.90
CA THR A 55 -17.92 -13.97 -15.57
C THR A 55 -18.07 -15.09 -16.60
N SER A 56 -18.85 -16.13 -16.28
CA SER A 56 -19.22 -17.16 -17.26
C SER A 56 -20.00 -16.63 -18.48
N GLN A 57 -20.46 -15.38 -18.44
CA GLN A 57 -21.16 -14.71 -19.53
C GLN A 57 -20.23 -13.80 -20.36
N GLY A 58 -18.93 -13.74 -20.04
CA GLY A 58 -17.95 -12.89 -20.74
C GLY A 58 -17.91 -11.43 -20.29
N ASN A 59 -18.53 -11.11 -19.14
CA ASN A 59 -18.53 -9.74 -18.60
C ASN A 59 -17.34 -9.54 -17.66
N PHE A 60 -16.88 -8.29 -17.53
CA PHE A 60 -15.76 -7.91 -16.67
C PHE A 60 -16.22 -6.91 -15.60
N PRO A 61 -16.78 -7.37 -14.46
CA PRO A 61 -17.53 -6.51 -13.55
C PRO A 61 -16.74 -5.32 -13.01
N VAL A 62 -15.44 -5.50 -12.75
CA VAL A 62 -14.58 -4.42 -12.26
C VAL A 62 -14.26 -3.43 -13.39
N PHE A 63 -13.97 -3.90 -14.60
CA PHE A 63 -13.69 -3.04 -15.73
C PHE A 63 -14.91 -2.20 -16.10
N GLU A 64 -16.09 -2.84 -16.23
CA GLU A 64 -17.36 -2.17 -16.50
C GLU A 64 -17.72 -1.14 -15.42
N PHE A 65 -17.52 -1.50 -14.14
CA PHE A 65 -17.67 -0.56 -13.03
C PHE A 65 -16.78 0.67 -13.22
N ILE A 66 -15.48 0.48 -13.50
CA ILE A 66 -14.54 1.60 -13.72
C ILE A 66 -14.96 2.44 -14.92
N GLN A 67 -15.43 1.81 -16.02
CA GLN A 67 -15.87 2.54 -17.20
C GLN A 67 -17.10 3.40 -16.95
N SER A 68 -17.99 2.97 -16.06
CA SER A 68 -19.20 3.70 -15.67
C SER A 68 -18.95 4.95 -14.81
N LEU A 69 -17.74 5.13 -14.26
CA LEU A 69 -17.39 6.26 -13.39
C LEU A 69 -17.17 7.56 -14.18
N ASP A 70 -17.47 8.69 -13.52
CA ASP A 70 -17.12 10.02 -14.01
C ASP A 70 -15.61 10.13 -14.31
N PRO A 71 -15.20 10.87 -15.36
CA PRO A 71 -13.80 10.96 -15.78
C PRO A 71 -12.82 11.32 -14.65
N LYS A 72 -13.23 12.24 -13.76
CA LYS A 72 -12.44 12.66 -12.60
C LYS A 72 -12.20 11.53 -11.60
N ILE A 73 -13.22 10.70 -11.36
CA ILE A 73 -13.13 9.57 -10.44
C ILE A 73 -12.34 8.43 -11.10
N LYS A 74 -12.63 8.14 -12.37
CA LYS A 74 -11.91 7.16 -13.19
C LYS A 74 -10.40 7.40 -13.19
N SER A 75 -9.97 8.66 -13.37
CA SER A 75 -8.55 9.03 -13.31
C SER A 75 -7.90 8.70 -11.97
N LYS A 76 -8.59 8.91 -10.84
CA LYS A 76 -8.08 8.52 -9.51
C LYS A 76 -7.94 7.01 -9.36
N VAL A 77 -8.92 6.25 -9.86
CA VAL A 77 -8.85 4.78 -9.84
C VAL A 77 -7.65 4.30 -10.64
N ILE A 78 -7.45 4.83 -11.85
CA ILE A 78 -6.31 4.49 -12.72
C ILE A 78 -4.98 4.80 -12.01
N GLY A 79 -4.82 5.97 -11.40
CA GLY A 79 -3.58 6.31 -10.69
C GLY A 79 -3.27 5.37 -9.52
N VAL A 80 -4.28 4.93 -8.76
CA VAL A 80 -4.08 3.94 -7.68
C VAL A 80 -3.77 2.55 -8.26
N MET A 81 -4.32 2.19 -9.42
CA MET A 81 -3.98 0.95 -10.11
C MET A 81 -2.55 0.97 -10.67
N GLU A 82 -2.07 2.12 -11.16
CA GLU A 82 -0.67 2.30 -11.56
C GLU A 82 0.28 2.13 -10.38
N LEU A 83 -0.05 2.74 -9.24
CA LEU A 83 0.69 2.52 -7.99
C LEU A 83 0.77 1.04 -7.61
N LEU A 84 -0.33 0.29 -7.79
CA LEU A 84 -0.36 -1.16 -7.57
C LEU A 84 0.51 -1.92 -8.56
N LYS A 85 0.56 -1.52 -9.84
CA LYS A 85 1.46 -2.11 -10.84
C LYS A 85 2.92 -1.86 -10.52
N GLU A 86 3.25 -0.68 -10.02
CA GLU A 86 4.64 -0.28 -9.75
C GLU A 86 5.18 -0.88 -8.45
N LEU A 87 4.43 -0.75 -7.35
CA LEU A 87 4.90 -1.17 -6.03
C LEU A 87 4.47 -2.60 -5.67
N GLY A 88 3.48 -3.15 -6.37
CA GLY A 88 3.00 -4.49 -6.11
C GLY A 88 2.45 -4.66 -4.69
N THR A 89 2.94 -5.69 -3.99
CA THR A 89 2.56 -5.98 -2.61
C THR A 89 3.06 -4.92 -1.60
N LEU A 90 3.90 -3.96 -2.03
CA LEU A 90 4.46 -2.92 -1.16
C LEU A 90 3.59 -1.66 -1.02
N VAL A 91 2.49 -1.52 -1.78
CA VAL A 91 1.62 -0.33 -1.76
C VAL A 91 1.21 0.10 -0.34
N GLY A 92 0.89 -0.88 0.52
CA GLY A 92 0.53 -0.64 1.92
C GLY A 92 -0.61 0.37 2.17
N PRO A 93 -0.91 0.70 3.43
CA PRO A 93 -1.84 1.78 3.76
C PRO A 93 -1.34 3.15 3.26
N PRO A 94 -2.23 4.08 2.86
CA PRO A 94 -3.68 4.00 2.99
C PRO A 94 -4.39 3.32 1.81
N HIS A 95 -3.65 2.93 0.77
CA HIS A 95 -4.20 2.45 -0.51
C HIS A 95 -4.45 0.95 -0.56
N SER A 96 -3.73 0.14 0.21
CA SER A 96 -3.89 -1.31 0.25
C SER A 96 -4.06 -1.80 1.68
N LYS A 97 -5.02 -2.68 1.90
CA LYS A 97 -5.22 -3.35 3.19
C LYS A 97 -5.56 -4.82 2.98
N LYS A 98 -4.89 -5.70 3.73
CA LYS A 98 -5.29 -7.11 3.79
C LYS A 98 -6.63 -7.27 4.52
N LEU A 99 -7.56 -8.03 3.94
CA LEU A 99 -8.79 -8.42 4.62
C LEU A 99 -8.52 -9.61 5.53
N THR A 100 -8.54 -9.39 6.85
CA THR A 100 -8.26 -10.40 7.87
C THR A 100 -9.17 -11.62 7.71
N GLY A 101 -8.58 -12.82 7.74
CA GLY A 101 -9.32 -14.08 7.64
C GLY A 101 -9.87 -14.42 6.25
N THR A 102 -9.44 -13.72 5.20
CA THR A 102 -9.90 -13.98 3.82
C THR A 102 -8.76 -13.93 2.79
N PRO A 103 -8.89 -14.59 1.63
CA PRO A 103 -7.89 -14.52 0.55
C PRO A 103 -7.71 -13.13 -0.11
N PRO A 104 -8.74 -12.30 -0.31
CA PRO A 104 -8.57 -11.01 -0.99
C PRO A 104 -7.83 -9.93 -0.18
N TRP A 105 -7.41 -8.91 -0.90
CA TRP A 105 -6.92 -7.62 -0.44
C TRP A 105 -7.90 -6.52 -0.87
N GLU A 106 -7.92 -5.41 -0.15
CA GLU A 106 -8.73 -4.22 -0.42
C GLU A 106 -7.83 -3.10 -0.96
N LEU A 107 -8.06 -2.68 -2.20
CA LEU A 107 -7.53 -1.45 -2.77
C LEU A 107 -8.49 -0.30 -2.46
N ARG A 108 -7.94 0.80 -1.96
CA ARG A 108 -8.66 1.94 -1.39
C ARG A 108 -8.38 3.18 -2.24
N ILE A 109 -9.41 3.62 -2.93
CA ILE A 109 -9.39 4.86 -3.68
C ILE A 109 -10.00 5.93 -2.77
N LEU A 110 -9.15 6.84 -2.30
CA LEU A 110 -9.52 7.88 -1.35
C LEU A 110 -10.19 9.06 -2.09
N GLY A 111 -11.20 9.64 -1.46
CA GLY A 111 -11.96 10.78 -2.01
C GLY A 111 -13.40 10.78 -1.52
N SER A 112 -14.22 11.62 -2.16
CA SER A 112 -15.67 11.73 -1.96
C SER A 112 -16.39 10.39 -2.13
N ASP A 113 -15.99 9.64 -3.15
CA ASP A 113 -16.75 8.50 -3.65
C ASP A 113 -16.35 7.16 -2.98
N ASN A 114 -15.28 7.16 -2.16
CA ASN A 114 -14.86 6.03 -1.32
C ASN A 114 -14.96 4.66 -2.02
N ILE A 115 -14.29 4.53 -3.16
CA ILE A 115 -14.32 3.31 -3.98
C ILE A 115 -13.40 2.26 -3.37
N ARG A 116 -13.83 1.00 -3.40
CA ARG A 116 -13.06 -0.17 -2.99
C ARG A 116 -13.01 -1.18 -4.11
N ILE A 117 -11.84 -1.77 -4.31
CA ILE A 117 -11.61 -2.85 -5.27
C ILE A 117 -10.98 -4.02 -4.52
N PHE A 118 -11.62 -5.19 -4.57
CA PHE A 118 -11.07 -6.42 -4.03
C PHE A 118 -10.27 -7.17 -5.07
N TYR A 119 -9.07 -7.60 -4.67
CA TYR A 119 -8.13 -8.27 -5.57
C TYR A 119 -7.32 -9.34 -4.84
N VAL A 120 -6.70 -10.24 -5.60
CA VAL A 120 -5.70 -11.20 -5.10
C VAL A 120 -4.42 -11.11 -5.91
N ALA A 121 -3.28 -11.40 -5.27
CA ALA A 121 -2.05 -11.68 -5.99
C ALA A 121 -2.09 -13.11 -6.51
N VAL A 122 -1.80 -13.30 -7.79
CA VAL A 122 -1.68 -14.62 -8.43
C VAL A 122 -0.26 -14.81 -8.97
N VAL A 123 0.00 -15.98 -9.55
CA VAL A 123 1.31 -16.34 -10.10
C VAL A 123 1.77 -15.34 -11.17
N SER A 124 3.09 -15.30 -11.40
CA SER A 124 3.70 -14.49 -12.47
C SER A 124 3.48 -12.97 -12.31
N ARG A 125 3.50 -12.47 -11.06
CA ARG A 125 3.37 -11.03 -10.74
C ARG A 125 2.09 -10.39 -11.30
N LYS A 126 0.96 -11.08 -11.19
CA LYS A 126 -0.33 -10.53 -11.60
C LYS A 126 -1.24 -10.29 -10.41
N PHE A 127 -2.06 -9.25 -10.49
CA PHE A 127 -3.20 -9.06 -9.59
C PHE A 127 -4.49 -9.31 -10.34
N LEU A 128 -5.33 -10.18 -9.80
CA LEU A 128 -6.68 -10.43 -10.30
C LEU A 128 -7.68 -9.55 -9.55
N LEU A 129 -8.32 -8.61 -10.25
CA LEU A 129 -9.39 -7.80 -9.69
C LEU A 129 -10.72 -8.54 -9.74
N LEU A 130 -11.32 -8.76 -8.57
CA LEU A 130 -12.49 -9.61 -8.39
C LEU A 130 -13.79 -8.83 -8.38
N HIS A 131 -13.82 -7.72 -7.63
CA HIS A 131 -15.05 -6.99 -7.35
C HIS A 131 -14.74 -5.53 -7.00
N ALA A 132 -15.60 -4.60 -7.41
CA ALA A 132 -15.46 -3.18 -7.14
C ALA A 132 -16.81 -2.56 -6.79
N PHE A 133 -16.82 -1.62 -5.85
CA PHE A 133 -18.04 -0.99 -5.38
C PHE A 133 -17.79 0.40 -4.78
N LEU A 134 -18.86 1.21 -4.74
CA LEU A 134 -18.92 2.49 -4.05
C LEU A 134 -19.31 2.28 -2.58
N LYS A 135 -18.44 2.63 -1.63
CA LYS A 135 -18.73 2.43 -0.20
C LYS A 135 -19.66 3.53 0.31
N LYS A 136 -20.96 3.24 0.41
CA LYS A 136 -21.99 4.21 0.86
C LYS A 136 -22.09 4.38 2.38
N LYS A 137 -21.88 3.32 3.18
CA LYS A 137 -21.93 3.32 4.67
C LYS A 137 -21.02 2.24 5.27
N GLN A 138 -20.72 2.35 6.57
CA GLN A 138 -19.74 1.52 7.29
C GLN A 138 -20.03 0.00 7.36
N LYS A 139 -21.29 -0.45 7.18
CA LYS A 139 -21.73 -1.83 7.50
C LYS A 139 -21.84 -2.80 6.30
N THR A 140 -21.43 -2.42 5.08
CA THR A 140 -21.70 -3.21 3.86
C THR A 140 -20.58 -4.19 3.44
N ASP A 141 -19.41 -4.18 4.07
CA ASP A 141 -18.24 -4.93 3.56
C ASP A 141 -18.46 -6.45 3.48
N LYS A 142 -19.26 -7.05 4.38
CA LYS A 142 -19.41 -8.53 4.42
C LYS A 142 -20.03 -9.11 3.14
N ARG A 143 -21.02 -8.43 2.55
CA ARG A 143 -21.67 -8.92 1.32
C ARG A 143 -20.73 -8.83 0.14
N GLU A 144 -20.02 -7.71 0.01
CA GLU A 144 -19.06 -7.50 -1.08
C GLU A 144 -17.87 -8.44 -0.98
N ILE A 145 -17.40 -8.74 0.25
CA ILE A 145 -16.34 -9.73 0.49
C ILE A 145 -16.81 -11.12 0.06
N LYS A 146 -18.06 -11.50 0.40
CA LYS A 146 -18.63 -12.78 -0.04
C LYS A 146 -18.70 -12.86 -1.57
N THR A 147 -19.12 -11.78 -2.23
CA THR A 147 -19.14 -11.69 -3.70
C THR A 147 -17.74 -11.90 -4.29
N ALA A 148 -16.70 -11.27 -3.73
CA ALA A 148 -15.34 -11.47 -4.20
C ALA A 148 -14.81 -12.88 -3.96
N ILE A 149 -15.13 -13.49 -2.81
CA ILE A 149 -14.72 -14.88 -2.50
C ILE A 149 -15.39 -15.87 -3.45
N ASN A 150 -16.65 -15.66 -3.81
CA ASN A 150 -17.36 -16.52 -4.78
C ASN A 150 -16.81 -16.43 -6.22
N ARG A 151 -15.93 -15.46 -6.51
CA ARG A 151 -15.29 -15.24 -7.82
C ARG A 151 -13.85 -15.80 -7.89
N LEU A 152 -13.35 -16.38 -6.80
CA LEU A 152 -12.09 -17.11 -6.74
C LEU A 152 -12.33 -18.59 -7.00
#